data_AF-A0AAE0SN21-F1
#
_entry.id   AF-A0AAE0SN21-F1
#
_cell.length_a   1.000
_cell.length_b   1.000
_cell.length_c   1.000
_cell.angle_alpha   90.00
_cell.angle_beta   90.00
_cell.angle_gamma   90.00
#
_symmetry.space_group_name_H-M   'P 1'
#
loop_
_entity.id
_entity.type
_entity.pdbx_description
1 polymer ?
#
loop_
_entity_poly.entity_id
_entity_poly.type
_entity_poly.pdbx_seq_one_letter_code
_entity_poly.pdbx_strand_id
1 'polypeptide(L)'
;MNYIRFNTILDWDPELADIAQRWADNCKITHDTNAQRLIPGRFPVGQNIASSPLSLTWPKVIELWYNESTSFQYGISTDLMKIGHLTQVGDIPINILIL
;
A
#
# COMPACT_ATOMS: atom_id res chain seq x y z
N MET A 1 -31.02 -14.11 -8.20
CA MET A 1 -29.99 -13.55 -7.30
C MET A 1 -28.76 -13.26 -8.14
N ASN A 2 -28.56 -12.00 -8.51
CA ASN A 2 -27.44 -11.59 -9.36
C ASN A 2 -26.21 -11.44 -8.47
N TYR A 3 -25.21 -12.30 -8.64
CA TYR A 3 -23.89 -12.09 -8.08
C TYR A 3 -23.25 -10.90 -8.80
N ILE A 4 -23.20 -9.74 -8.14
CA ILE A 4 -22.33 -8.65 -8.55
C ILE A 4 -20.91 -9.14 -8.30
N ARG A 5 -20.22 -9.61 -9.34
CA ARG A 5 -18.77 -9.82 -9.28
C ARG A 5 -18.11 -8.45 -9.34
N PHE A 6 -17.62 -7.97 -8.19
CA PHE A 6 -16.60 -6.93 -8.17
C PHE A 6 -15.32 -7.56 -8.74
N ASN A 7 -15.02 -7.31 -10.01
CA ASN A 7 -13.75 -7.70 -10.61
C ASN A 7 -12.69 -6.66 -10.21
N THR A 8 -12.15 -6.83 -9.02
CA THR A 8 -11.15 -5.97 -8.40
C THR A 8 -9.76 -6.51 -8.70
N ILE A 9 -9.33 -6.33 -9.94
CA ILE A 9 -7.95 -6.58 -10.33
C ILE A 9 -7.20 -5.27 -10.07
N LEU A 10 -6.07 -5.34 -9.36
CA LEU A 10 -5.16 -4.20 -9.23
C LEU A 10 -4.62 -3.86 -10.61
N ASP A 11 -4.74 -2.59 -10.99
CA ASP A 11 -4.20 -2.05 -12.24
C ASP A 11 -3.22 -0.92 -11.93
N TRP A 12 -2.26 -0.71 -12.82
CA TRP A 12 -1.25 0.33 -12.65
C TRP A 12 -1.87 1.70 -12.89
N ASP A 13 -1.58 2.64 -11.99
CA ASP A 13 -2.05 4.02 -12.10
C ASP A 13 -0.87 4.98 -12.20
N PRO A 14 -0.66 5.63 -13.37
CA PRO A 14 0.49 6.51 -13.58
C PRO A 14 0.46 7.75 -12.69
N GLU A 15 -0.71 8.29 -12.32
CA GLU A 15 -0.77 9.46 -11.45
C GLU A 15 -0.39 9.11 -10.01
N LEU A 16 -0.74 7.90 -9.56
CA LEU A 16 -0.26 7.37 -8.28
C LEU A 16 1.24 7.13 -8.32
N ALA A 17 1.76 6.52 -9.39
CA ALA A 17 3.19 6.31 -9.55
C ALA A 17 4.00 7.62 -9.45
N ASP A 18 3.51 8.70 -10.08
CA ASP A 18 4.15 10.02 -10.02
C ASP A 18 4.11 10.64 -8.62
N ILE A 19 3.04 10.42 -7.85
CA ILE A 19 3.00 10.82 -6.43
C ILE A 19 4.01 10.02 -5.61
N ALA A 20 4.06 8.71 -5.81
CA ALA A 20 5.00 7.84 -5.13
C ALA A 20 6.43 8.31 -5.40
N GLN A 21 6.82 8.42 -6.67
CA GLN A 21 8.18 8.83 -7.02
C GLN A 21 8.55 10.18 -6.40
N ARG A 22 7.66 11.17 -6.48
CA ARG A 22 7.88 12.49 -5.85
C ARG A 22 8.10 12.41 -4.33
N TRP A 23 7.45 11.48 -3.64
CA TRP A 23 7.68 11.29 -2.21
C TRP A 23 9.01 10.56 -1.94
N ALA A 24 9.26 9.47 -2.66
CA ALA A 24 10.50 8.68 -2.57
C ALA A 24 11.75 9.56 -2.76
N ASP A 25 11.70 10.49 -3.72
CA ASP A 25 12.80 11.40 -4.05
C ASP A 25 13.20 12.34 -2.89
N ASN A 26 12.34 12.51 -1.88
CA ASN A 26 12.70 13.28 -0.67
C ASN A 26 13.63 12.49 0.27
N CYS A 27 13.87 11.20 0.02
CA CYS A 27 14.73 10.32 0.82
C CYS A 27 14.35 10.29 2.31
N LYS A 28 13.06 10.43 2.63
CA LYS A 28 12.53 10.37 3.99
C LYS A 28 11.81 9.04 4.21
N ILE A 29 12.27 8.28 5.20
CA ILE A 29 11.63 7.01 5.61
C ILE A 29 10.48 7.33 6.58
N THR A 30 9.47 8.00 6.07
CA THR A 30 8.26 8.36 6.81
C THR A 30 7.09 8.47 5.84
N HIS A 31 5.87 8.29 6.34
CA HIS A 31 4.68 8.46 5.52
C HIS A 31 4.47 9.92 5.16
N ASP A 32 4.00 10.16 3.93
CA ASP A 32 3.44 11.47 3.61
C ASP A 32 2.09 11.67 4.32
N THR A 33 1.62 12.92 4.31
CA THR A 33 0.28 13.26 4.79
C THR A 33 -0.76 12.97 3.71
N ASN A 34 -2.01 12.71 4.13
CA ASN A 34 -3.14 12.55 3.19
C ASN A 34 -3.25 13.70 2.17
N ALA A 35 -2.92 14.94 2.57
CA ALA A 35 -2.94 16.09 1.68
C ALA A 35 -1.82 16.07 0.62
N GLN A 36 -0.66 15.51 0.94
CA GLN A 36 0.48 15.39 0.02
C GLN A 36 0.25 14.33 -1.05
N ARG A 37 -0.49 13.26 -0.73
CA ARG A 37 -0.88 12.20 -1.68
C ARG A 37 -2.29 12.37 -2.29
N LEU A 38 -2.92 13.53 -2.12
CA LEU A 38 -4.24 13.81 -2.69
C LEU A 38 -4.12 14.14 -4.19
N ILE A 39 -4.88 13.45 -5.03
CA ILE A 39 -5.14 13.87 -6.42
C ILE A 39 -6.54 14.54 -6.47
N PRO A 40 -6.65 15.83 -6.82
CA PRO A 40 -7.93 16.51 -6.93
C PRO A 40 -8.91 15.76 -7.85
N GLY A 41 -10.14 15.56 -7.38
CA GLY A 41 -11.17 14.85 -8.14
C GLY A 41 -11.04 13.32 -8.13
N ARG A 42 -10.07 12.76 -7.40
CA ARG A 42 -9.91 11.31 -7.23
C ARG A 42 -10.28 10.87 -5.81
N PHE A 43 -10.10 9.58 -5.56
CA PHE A 43 -10.38 8.93 -4.27
C PHE A 43 -9.18 9.05 -3.31
N PRO A 44 -9.40 8.92 -1.99
CA PRO A 44 -8.31 8.80 -1.02
C PRO A 44 -7.44 7.57 -1.29
N VAL A 45 -6.13 7.69 -1.07
CA VAL A 45 -5.16 6.62 -1.30
C VAL A 45 -4.32 6.32 -0.07
N GLY A 46 -3.98 5.04 0.06
CA GLY A 46 -3.05 4.52 1.07
C GLY A 46 -1.58 4.71 0.68
N GLN A 47 -0.67 4.21 1.51
CA GLN A 47 0.76 4.22 1.24
C GLN A 47 1.47 3.11 2.02
N ASN A 48 2.19 2.25 1.29
CA ASN A 48 3.18 1.33 1.84
C ASN A 48 4.60 1.81 1.49
N ILE A 49 5.53 1.72 2.44
CA ILE A 49 6.93 2.13 2.27
C ILE A 49 7.84 0.94 2.57
N ALA A 50 8.85 0.73 1.74
CA ALA A 50 10.00 -0.11 2.08
C ALA A 50 11.31 0.68 1.98
N SER A 51 12.24 0.38 2.89
CA SER A 51 13.59 0.93 2.86
C SER A 51 14.57 -0.15 3.28
N SER A 52 15.72 -0.18 2.62
CA SER A 52 16.78 -1.15 2.88
C SER A 52 18.14 -0.54 2.52
N PRO A 53 19.20 -0.84 3.30
CA PRO A 53 20.56 -0.45 2.94
C PRO A 53 21.09 -1.22 1.72
N LEU A 54 20.43 -2.31 1.33
CA LEU A 54 20.72 -3.12 0.15
C LEU A 54 19.63 -2.93 -0.90
N SER A 55 19.99 -3.09 -2.18
CA SER A 55 19.02 -3.11 -3.27
C SER A 55 18.03 -4.27 -3.10
N LEU A 56 16.75 -3.95 -3.06
CA LEU A 56 15.66 -4.93 -3.05
C LEU A 56 15.00 -5.00 -4.43
N THR A 57 14.50 -6.19 -4.78
CA THR A 57 13.61 -6.36 -5.92
C THR A 57 12.17 -6.11 -5.49
N TRP A 58 11.30 -5.63 -6.39
CA TRP A 58 9.88 -5.43 -6.10
C TRP A 58 9.16 -6.67 -5.55
N PRO A 59 9.38 -7.88 -6.08
CA PRO A 59 8.80 -9.09 -5.47
C PRO A 59 9.21 -9.26 -4.01
N LYS A 60 10.46 -8.92 -3.65
CA LYS A 60 10.93 -9.02 -2.27
C LYS A 60 10.28 -7.97 -1.37
N VAL A 61 10.08 -6.75 -1.86
CA VAL A 61 9.36 -5.69 -1.14
C VAL A 61 7.93 -6.11 -0.83
N ILE A 62 7.21 -6.62 -1.83
CA ILE A 62 5.83 -7.10 -1.67
C ILE A 62 5.77 -8.28 -0.68
N GLU A 63 6.74 -9.20 -0.76
CA GLU A 63 6.85 -10.31 0.19
C GLU A 63 7.06 -9.82 1.63
N LEU A 64 7.88 -8.78 1.85
CA LEU A 64 8.09 -8.21 3.18
C LEU A 64 6.81 -7.65 3.78
N TRP A 65 6.02 -6.90 3.00
CA TRP A 65 4.72 -6.39 3.44
C TRP A 65 3.72 -7.53 3.71
N TYR A 66 3.70 -8.55 2.86
CA TYR A 66 2.83 -9.71 3.04
C TYR A 66 3.20 -10.55 4.27
N ASN A 67 4.48 -10.61 4.64
CA ASN A 67 4.95 -11.41 5.77
C ASN A 67 4.51 -10.88 7.14
N GLU A 68 3.92 -9.68 7.22
CA GLU A 68 3.19 -9.25 8.42
C GLU A 68 2.00 -10.18 8.74
N SER A 69 1.57 -11.02 7.79
CA SER A 69 0.59 -12.10 8.02
C SER A 69 0.97 -13.03 9.16
N THR A 70 2.27 -13.18 9.44
CA THR A 70 2.77 -13.95 10.60
C THR A 70 2.33 -13.37 11.95
N SER A 71 2.01 -12.07 11.99
CA SER A 71 1.52 -11.37 13.18
C SER A 71 0.01 -11.12 13.13
N PHE A 72 -0.68 -11.55 12.07
CA PHE A 72 -2.12 -11.33 11.87
C PHE A 72 -2.94 -12.56 12.27
N GLN A 73 -4.06 -12.32 12.96
CA GLN A 73 -5.06 -13.37 13.20
C GLN A 73 -6.47 -12.82 12.93
N TYR A 74 -7.20 -13.49 12.04
CA TYR A 74 -8.54 -13.05 11.64
C TYR A 74 -9.51 -13.06 12.82
N GLY A 75 -10.31 -11.99 12.93
CA GLY A 75 -11.31 -11.83 14.00
C GLY A 75 -10.73 -11.45 15.36
N ILE A 76 -9.42 -11.22 15.46
CA ILE A 76 -8.74 -10.80 16.69
C ILE A 76 -8.13 -9.42 16.48
N SER A 77 -8.39 -8.52 17.44
CA SER A 77 -7.79 -7.19 17.44
C SER A 77 -6.27 -7.34 17.51
N THR A 78 -5.62 -6.92 16.45
CA THR A 78 -4.16 -6.94 16.31
C THR A 78 -3.68 -5.50 16.20
N ASP A 79 -2.46 -5.23 16.64
CA ASP A 79 -1.84 -3.92 16.50
C ASP A 79 -1.67 -3.56 15.02
N LEU A 80 -2.44 -2.57 14.54
CA LEU A 80 -2.42 -2.11 13.15
C LEU A 80 -1.05 -1.58 12.72
N MET A 81 -0.20 -1.16 13.67
CA MET A 81 1.19 -0.77 13.33
C MET A 81 2.05 -1.95 12.89
N LYS A 82 1.64 -3.19 13.18
CA LYS A 82 2.39 -4.41 12.84
C LYS A 82 1.88 -5.13 11.59
N ILE A 83 0.65 -4.83 11.17
CA ILE A 83 -0.04 -5.52 10.09
C ILE A 83 -0.56 -4.56 9.00
N GLY A 84 -0.22 -3.27 9.11
CA GLY A 84 -0.75 -2.23 8.24
C GLY A 84 -0.42 -2.47 6.77
N HIS A 85 0.81 -2.86 6.46
CA HIS A 85 1.22 -3.12 5.09
C HIS A 85 0.48 -4.33 4.52
N LEU A 86 0.38 -5.43 5.27
CA LEU A 86 -0.40 -6.60 4.89
C LEU A 86 -1.86 -6.24 4.64
N THR A 87 -2.49 -5.55 5.59
CA THR A 87 -3.93 -5.25 5.48
C THR A 87 -4.21 -4.41 4.25
N GLN A 88 -3.29 -3.54 3.85
CA GLN A 88 -3.41 -2.77 2.62
C GLN A 88 -3.19 -3.60 1.35
N VAL A 89 -2.23 -4.53 1.34
CA VAL A 89 -2.03 -5.48 0.22
C VAL A 89 -3.25 -6.40 0.02
N GLY A 90 -3.92 -6.77 1.13
CA GLY A 90 -5.11 -7.62 1.13
C GLY A 90 -6.44 -6.87 0.95
N ASP A 91 -6.47 -5.54 1.16
CA ASP A 91 -7.70 -4.74 1.09
C ASP A 91 -8.07 -4.44 -0.37
N ILE A 92 -8.95 -5.29 -0.89
CA ILE A 92 -9.75 -4.98 -2.07
C ILE A 92 -10.95 -4.16 -1.57
N PRO A 93 -10.93 -2.80 -1.65
CA PRO A 93 -10.79 -2.03 -2.89
C PRO A 93 -9.80 -0.84 -2.80
N ILE A 94 -8.77 -0.91 -1.96
CA ILE A 94 -7.87 0.22 -1.74
C ILE A 94 -6.79 0.25 -2.82
N ASN A 95 -6.74 1.33 -3.58
CA ASN A 95 -5.65 1.59 -4.51
C ASN A 95 -4.39 1.98 -3.72
N ILE A 96 -3.33 1.18 -3.89
CA ILE A 96 -2.13 1.23 -3.05
C ILE A 96 -1.07 2.08 -3.75
N LEU A 97 -0.55 3.07 -3.03
CA LEU A 97 0.69 3.73 -3.37
C LEU A 97 1.85 2.91 -2.81
N ILE A 98 2.73 2.42 -3.69
CA ILE A 98 3.87 1.56 -3.36
C ILE A 98 5.14 2.40 -3.50
N LEU A 99 5.94 2.46 -2.43
CA LEU A 99 7.25 3.14 -2.37
C LEU A 99 8.36 2.17 -1.98
#